data_AF-U2YD33-F1
#
_entry.id   AF-U2YD33-F1
#
_cell.length_a   1.000
_cell.length_b   1.000
_cell.length_c   1.000
_cell.angle_alpha   90.00
_cell.angle_beta   90.00
_cell.angle_gamma   90.00
#
_symmetry.space_group_name_H-M   'P 1'
#
loop_
_entity.id
_entity.type
_entity.pdbx_description
1 polymer ?
#
loop_
_entity_poly.entity_id
_entity_poly.type
_entity_poly.pdbx_seq_one_letter_code
_entity_poly.pdbx_strand_id
1 'polypeptide(L)' 'MPVSLYNGNEIISIRSERMKPIKIVTDSTVDVPFSVLAEHGVEVVPLHLT' A
#
# COMPACT_ATOMS: atom_id res chain seq x y z
N MET A 1 -7.11 8.25 15.73
CA MET A 1 -7.64 8.12 17.10
C MET A 1 -7.87 6.64 17.37
N PRO A 2 -7.54 6.10 18.55
CA PRO A 2 -7.82 4.70 18.87
C PRO A 2 -9.34 4.45 18.85
N VAL A 3 -9.73 3.28 18.35
CA VAL A 3 -11.12 2.81 18.41
C VAL A 3 -11.22 1.77 19.52
N SER A 4 -12.16 1.96 20.45
CA SER A 4 -12.44 1.00 21.52
C SER A 4 -13.64 0.13 21.14
N LEU A 5 -13.48 -1.18 21.25
CA LEU A 5 -14.53 -2.18 21.03
C LEU A 5 -14.82 -2.90 22.35
N TYR A 6 -16.08 -3.19 22.64
CA TYR A 6 -16.50 -3.97 23.81
C TYR A 6 -17.11 -5.30 23.34
N ASN A 7 -16.62 -6.42 23.87
CA ASN A 7 -17.07 -7.77 23.48
C ASN A 7 -18.01 -8.44 24.49
N GLY A 8 -18.42 -7.74 25.57
CA GLY A 8 -19.25 -8.30 26.64
C GLY A 8 -18.49 -8.77 27.89
N ASN A 9 -17.15 -8.87 27.82
CA ASN A 9 -16.30 -9.25 28.96
C ASN A 9 -15.15 -8.24 29.19
N GLU A 10 -14.62 -7.64 28.12
CA GLU A 10 -13.50 -6.70 28.19
C GLU A 10 -13.56 -5.61 27.10
N ILE A 11 -12.78 -4.54 27.31
CA ILE A 11 -12.59 -3.45 26.33
C ILE A 11 -11.29 -3.67 25.57
N ILE A 12 -11.39 -3.82 24.25
CA ILE A 12 -10.25 -3.94 23.34
C ILE A 12 -10.01 -2.57 22.70
N SER A 13 -8.81 -2.01 22.90
CA SER A 13 -8.42 -0.76 22.24
C SER A 13 -7.59 -1.03 21.00
N ILE A 14 -8.17 -0.84 19.82
CA ILE A 14 -7.48 -0.97 18.54
C ILE A 14 -6.87 0.38 18.18
N ARG A 15 -5.54 0.41 18.10
CA ARG A 15 -4.81 1.53 17.51
C ARG A 15 -4.57 1.20 16.04
N SER A 16 -5.18 1.96 15.15
CA SER A 16 -4.65 2.06 13.79
C SER A 16 -3.28 2.74 13.92
N GLU A 17 -2.21 2.02 13.58
CA GLU A 17 -0.93 2.68 13.37
C GLU A 17 -1.16 3.79 12.33
N ARG A 18 -0.60 4.99 12.55
CA ARG A 18 -0.69 6.09 11.57
C ARG A 18 -0.44 5.51 10.19
N MET A 19 -1.27 5.89 9.20
CA MET A 19 -1.16 5.38 7.83
C MET A 19 0.31 5.33 7.41
N LYS A 20 0.89 4.13 7.45
CA LYS A 20 2.26 3.94 7.02
C LYS A 20 2.24 4.16 5.50
N PRO A 21 3.10 5.01 4.96
CA PRO A 21 3.16 5.18 3.52
C PRO A 21 3.50 3.83 2.89
N ILE A 22 2.61 3.32 2.04
CA ILE A 22 2.82 2.08 1.28
C ILE A 22 3.35 2.49 -0.10
N LYS A 23 4.49 1.93 -0.49
CA LYS A 23 5.07 2.13 -1.82
C LYS A 23 4.69 0.96 -2.72
N ILE A 24 4.23 1.26 -3.93
CA ILE A 24 3.88 0.27 -4.95
C ILE A 24 4.95 0.29 -6.03
N VAL A 25 5.41 -0.89 -6.44
CA VAL A 25 6.47 -1.09 -7.44
C VAL A 25 6.03 -2.21 -8.39
N THR A 26 6.38 -2.10 -9.66
CA THR A 26 6.11 -3.09 -10.71
C THR A 26 7.35 -3.29 -11.58
N ASP A 27 7.36 -4.31 -12.42
CA ASP A 27 8.41 -4.53 -13.41
C ASP A 27 8.01 -4.00 -14.79
N SER A 28 8.97 -3.97 -15.73
CA SER A 28 8.74 -3.44 -17.07
C SER A 28 7.85 -4.30 -17.99
N THR A 29 7.37 -5.46 -17.54
CA THR A 29 6.42 -6.29 -18.30
C THR A 29 4.97 -5.87 -18.10
N VAL A 30 4.72 -4.94 -17.17
CA VAL A 30 3.38 -4.41 -16.92
C VAL A 30 2.82 -3.73 -18.17
N ASP A 31 1.62 -4.15 -18.58
CA ASP A 31 0.91 -3.57 -19.74
C ASP A 31 0.03 -2.38 -19.29
N VAL A 32 0.68 -1.36 -18.73
CA VAL A 32 0.03 -0.13 -18.27
C VAL A 32 0.82 1.06 -18.80
N PRO A 33 0.16 2.08 -19.37
CA PRO A 33 0.86 3.28 -19.86
C PRO A 33 1.66 3.96 -18.75
N PHE A 34 2.89 4.36 -19.09
CA PHE A 34 3.79 5.03 -18.15
C PHE A 34 3.17 6.28 -17.50
N SER A 35 2.33 7.01 -18.23
CA SER A 35 1.62 8.18 -17.70
C SER A 35 0.73 7.84 -16.50
N VAL A 36 0.07 6.68 -16.53
CA VAL A 36 -0.81 6.20 -15.45
C VAL A 36 0.02 5.78 -14.24
N LEU A 37 1.14 5.08 -14.48
CA LEU A 37 2.06 4.66 -13.42
C LEU A 37 2.68 5.87 -12.71
N ALA A 38 3.10 6.88 -13.47
CA ALA A 38 3.68 8.12 -12.95
C ALA A 38 2.65 8.94 -12.14
N GLU A 39 1.41 9.03 -12.62
CA GLU A 39 0.30 9.71 -11.92
C GLU A 39 0.05 9.11 -10.53
N HIS A 40 0.19 7.78 -10.38
CA HIS A 40 -0.06 7.06 -9.14
C HIS A 40 1.19 6.81 -8.29
N GLY A 41 2.35 7.34 -8.70
CA GLY A 41 3.62 7.16 -7.97
C GLY A 41 4.12 5.71 -7.95
N VAL A 42 3.77 4.91 -8.96
CA VAL A 42 4.24 3.53 -9.11
C VAL A 42 5.62 3.53 -9.75
N GLU A 43 6.59 2.91 -9.08
CA GLU A 43 7.94 2.75 -9.63
C GLU A 43 8.02 1.52 -10.55
N VAL A 44 8.78 1.64 -11.65
CA VAL A 44 9.00 0.56 -12.61
C VAL A 44 10.45 0.09 -12.55
N VAL A 45 10.65 -1.20 -12.32
CA VAL A 45 11.96 -1.87 -12.34
C VAL A 45 12.19 -2.48 -13.73
N PRO A 46 13.24 -2.09 -14.47
CA PRO A 46 13.48 -2.62 -15.81
C PRO A 46 13.98 -4.07 -15.76
N LEU A 47 13.45 -4.91 -16.66
CA LEU A 47 13.97 -6.24 -16.95
C LEU A 47 14.75 -6.22 -18.27
N HIS A 48 15.80 -7.02 -18.32
CA HIS A 48 16.64 -7.20 -19.49
C HIS A 48 16.70 -8.69 -19.86
N LEU A 49 16.60 -9.00 -21.15
CA LEU A 49 16.89 -10.35 -21.65
C LEU A 49 18.40 -10.52 -21.81
N THR A 50 18.93 -11.66 -21.37
CA THR A 50 20.33 -12.08 -21.56
C THR A 50 20.40 -13.15 -22.64
#